data_AF-A0AA35SXZ3-F1
#
_entry.id   AF-A0AA35SXZ3-F1
#
_cell.length_a   1.000
_cell.length_b   1.000
_cell.length_c   1.000
_cell.angle_alpha   90.00
_cell.angle_beta   90.00
_cell.angle_gamma   90.00
#
_symmetry.space_group_name_H-M   'P 1'
#
loop_
_entity.id
_entity.type
_entity.pdbx_description
1 polymer ?
#
loop_
_entity_poly.entity_id
_entity_poly.type
_entity_poly.pdbx_seq_one_letter_code
_entity_poly.pdbx_strand_id
1 'polypeptide(L)' 'MDAERLVDACFDVIGPMPVLDSTRQGLIDYATKWGDLTFDDDDATEYAEQKIVTMLQMAVTTQEYQLA' A
#
# COMPACT_ATOMS: atom_id res chain seq x y z
N MET A 1 5.59 10.53 -1.62
CA MET A 1 5.69 9.06 -1.75
C MET A 1 4.60 8.64 -2.71
N ASP A 2 5.00 8.20 -3.90
CA ASP A 2 4.07 7.77 -4.94
C ASP A 2 3.41 6.42 -4.61
N ALA A 3 2.42 6.04 -5.42
CA ALA A 3 1.63 4.83 -5.26
C ALA A 3 2.46 3.54 -5.32
N GLU A 4 3.42 3.44 -6.25
CA GLU A 4 4.27 2.26 -6.39
C GLU A 4 5.13 2.06 -5.15
N ARG A 5 5.79 3.12 -4.70
CA ARG A 5 6.65 3.09 -3.52
C ARG A 5 5.85 2.77 -2.24
N LEU A 6 4.62 3.26 -2.12
CA LEU A 6 3.74 2.91 -1.01
C LEU A 6 3.42 1.41 -0.98
N VAL A 7 3.01 0.86 -2.12
CA VAL A 7 2.63 -0.56 -2.23
C VAL A 7 3.83 -1.47 -1.93
N ASP A 8 4.99 -1.17 -2.50
CA ASP A 8 6.21 -1.95 -2.27
C ASP A 8 6.64 -1.89 -0.80
N ALA A 9 6.61 -0.70 -0.18
CA ALA A 9 6.93 -0.56 1.24
C ALA A 9 5.97 -1.35 2.15
N CYS A 10 4.68 -1.41 1.81
CA CYS A 10 3.71 -2.21 2.55
C CYS A 10 3.99 -3.72 2.44
N PHE A 11 4.39 -4.21 1.26
CA PHE A 11 4.80 -5.60 1.10
C PHE A 11 6.09 -5.93 1.86
N ASP A 12 7.07 -5.03 1.87
CA ASP A 12 8.30 -5.19 2.65
C ASP A 12 8.01 -5.34 4.17
N VAL A 13 7.01 -4.62 4.68
CA VAL A 13 6.58 -4.69 6.09
C VAL A 13 5.85 -6.00 6.40
N ILE A 14 4.93 -6.40 5.51
CA ILE A 14 4.07 -7.58 5.72
C ILE A 14 4.88 -8.87 5.53
N GLY A 15 5.90 -8.85 4.68
CA GLY A 15 6.82 -9.93 4.43
C GLY A 15 6.96 -10.22 2.94
N PRO A 16 8.15 -10.68 2.49
CA PRO A 16 8.43 -10.93 1.09
C PRO A 16 7.68 -12.18 0.62
N MET A 17 6.42 -11.99 0.25
CA MET A 17 5.60 -13.03 -0.36
C MET A 17 5.45 -12.79 -1.85
N PRO A 18 5.50 -13.86 -2.66
CA PRO A 18 5.27 -13.75 -4.09
C PRO A 18 3.79 -13.41 -4.32
N VAL A 19 3.52 -12.13 -4.53
CA VAL A 19 2.22 -11.66 -5.02
C VAL A 19 2.18 -11.69 -6.54
N LEU A 20 1.00 -11.91 -7.13
CA LEU A 20 0.85 -11.82 -8.56
C LEU A 20 1.03 -10.37 -9.02
N ASP A 21 1.65 -10.18 -10.18
CA ASP A 21 1.82 -8.85 -10.78
C ASP A 21 0.48 -8.13 -10.95
N SER A 22 -0.59 -8.87 -11.26
CA SER A 22 -1.95 -8.33 -11.36
C SER A 22 -2.49 -7.79 -10.03
N THR A 23 -2.17 -8.46 -8.92
CA THR A 23 -2.59 -8.03 -7.58
C THR A 23 -1.82 -6.78 -7.18
N ARG A 24 -0.50 -6.78 -7.40
CA ARG A 24 0.34 -5.61 -7.17
C ARG A 24 -0.17 -4.41 -8.00
N GLN A 25 -0.44 -4.61 -9.28
CA GLN A 25 -0.96 -3.54 -10.15
C GLN A 25 -2.30 -3.01 -9.67
N GLY A 26 -3.23 -3.89 -9.25
CA GLY A 26 -4.52 -3.47 -8.71
C GLY A 26 -4.41 -2.60 -7.46
N LEU A 27 -3.45 -2.89 -6.58
CA LEU A 27 -3.17 -2.07 -5.39
C LEU A 27 -2.57 -0.71 -5.77
N ILE A 28 -1.68 -0.66 -6.76
CA ILE A 28 -1.10 0.59 -7.27
C ILE A 28 -2.19 1.48 -7.90
N ASP A 29 -3.05 0.90 -8.74
CA ASP A 29 -4.17 1.61 -9.38
C ASP A 29 -5.12 2.19 -8.32
N TYR A 30 -5.33 1.45 -7.21
CA TYR A 30 -6.12 1.94 -6.10
C TYR A 30 -5.43 3.08 -5.34
N ALA A 31 -4.14 2.94 -5.03
CA ALA A 31 -3.34 3.94 -4.32
C ALA A 31 -3.18 5.25 -5.10
N THR A 32 -3.16 5.18 -6.44
CA THR A 32 -3.08 6.36 -7.32
C THR A 32 -4.18 7.38 -7.04
N LYS A 33 -5.33 6.96 -6.50
CA LYS A 33 -6.45 7.84 -6.11
C LYS A 33 -6.11 8.78 -4.94
N TRP A 34 -5.04 8.51 -4.20
CA TRP A 34 -4.61 9.32 -3.07
C TRP A 34 -3.62 10.42 -3.45
N GLY A 35 -3.08 10.37 -4.68
CA GLY A 35 -1.93 11.20 -5.05
C GLY A 35 -0.69 10.84 -4.26
N ASP A 36 0.32 11.70 -4.34
CA ASP A 36 1.57 11.50 -3.60
C ASP A 36 1.36 11.83 -2.12
N LEU A 37 1.72 10.87 -1.25
CA LEU A 37 1.70 11.08 0.20
C LEU A 37 2.90 11.93 0.63
N THR A 38 2.66 12.98 1.39
CA THR A 38 3.71 13.83 1.99
C THR A 38 3.65 13.76 3.51
N PHE A 39 4.71 14.21 4.16
CA PHE A 39 4.88 14.19 5.62
C PHE A 39 5.39 15.56 6.11
N ASP A 40 5.01 16.61 5.38
CA ASP A 40 5.57 17.96 5.53
C ASP A 40 4.90 18.75 6.66
N ASP A 41 3.70 18.31 7.06
CA ASP A 41 2.90 18.88 8.16
C ASP A 41 2.04 17.79 8.83
N ASP A 42 1.40 18.15 9.94
CA ASP A 42 0.61 17.23 10.78
C ASP A 42 -0.61 16.66 10.02
N ASP A 43 -1.31 17.48 9.24
CA ASP A 43 -2.51 17.05 8.49
C ASP A 43 -2.12 16.09 7.35
N ALA A 44 -1.03 16.41 6.63
CA ALA A 44 -0.48 15.55 5.60
C ALA A 44 0.01 14.21 6.18
N THR A 45 0.64 14.26 7.35
CA THR A 45 1.12 13.06 8.05
C THR A 45 -0.04 12.19 8.50
N GLU A 46 -1.07 12.76 9.12
CA GLU A 46 -2.26 12.00 9.54
C GLU A 46 -2.96 11.37 8.32
N TYR A 47 -3.08 12.10 7.22
CA TYR A 47 -3.62 11.56 5.97
C TYR A 47 -2.79 10.37 5.46
N ALA A 48 -1.46 10.52 5.44
CA ALA A 48 -0.55 9.48 4.98
C ALA A 48 -0.63 8.22 5.86
N GLU A 49 -0.67 8.38 7.19
CA GLU A 49 -0.83 7.27 8.13
C GLU A 49 -2.12 6.49 7.87
N GLN A 50 -3.25 7.17 7.66
CA GLN A 50 -4.51 6.51 7.33
C GLN A 50 -4.43 5.72 6.02
N LYS A 51 -3.72 6.24 5.00
CA LYS A 51 -3.55 5.54 3.71
C LYS A 51 -2.63 4.34 3.82
N ILE A 52 -1.55 4.45 4.60
CA ILE A 52 -0.65 3.33 4.89
C ILE A 52 -1.41 2.20 5.58
N VAL A 53 -2.20 2.51 6.62
CA VAL A 53 -3.04 1.50 7.31
C VAL A 53 -4.02 0.85 6.33
N THR A 54 -4.68 1.64 5.49
CA THR A 54 -5.59 1.12 4.46
C THR A 54 -4.88 0.19 3.48
N MET A 55 -3.67 0.55 3.03
CA MET A 55 -2.89 -0.27 2.11
C MET A 55 -2.45 -1.59 2.74
N LEU A 56 -1.97 -1.57 3.98
CA LEU A 56 -1.61 -2.77 4.72
C LEU A 56 -2.82 -3.72 4.86
N GLN A 57 -4.00 -3.17 5.19
CA GLN A 57 -5.23 -3.95 5.28
C GLN A 57 -5.59 -4.60 3.95
N MET A 58 -5.53 -3.87 2.84
CA MET A 58 -5.81 -4.45 1.52
C MET A 58 -4.81 -5.54 1.16
N ALA A 59 -3.51 -5.30 1.38
CA ALA A 59 -2.45 -6.25 1.10
C ALA A 59 -2.66 -7.58 1.85
N VAL A 60 -2.99 -7.55 3.15
CA VAL A 60 -3.27 -8.78 3.91
C VAL A 60 -4.57 -9.47 3.51
N THR A 61 -5.50 -8.77 2.85
CA THR A 61 -6.75 -9.39 2.33
C THR A 61 -6.63 -9.98 0.93
N THR A 62 -5.45 -9.88 0.30
CA THR A 62 -5.19 -10.50 -1.00
C THR A 62 -5.28 -12.02 -0.92
N GLN A 63 -5.65 -12.66 -2.04
CA GLN A 63 -5.75 -14.12 -2.09
C GLN A 63 -4.41 -14.79 -1.77
N GLU A 64 -3.32 -14.22 -2.27
CA GLU A 64 -1.95 -14.70 -2.05
C GLU A 64 -1.59 -14.68 -0.57
N TYR A 65 -1.98 -13.62 0.16
CA TYR A 65 -1.73 -13.55 1.60
C TYR A 65 -2.60 -14.53 2.40
N GLN A 66 -3.85 -14.73 2.00
CA GLN A 66 -4.81 -15.57 2.73
C GLN A 66 -4.59 -17.09 2.53
N LEU A 67 -3.93 -17.49 1.44
CA LEU A 67 -3.72 -18.90 1.08
C LEU A 67 -2.26 -19.38 1.23
N ALA A 68 -1.36 -18.49 1.67
CA ALA A 68 0.06 -18.80 1.92
C ALA A 68 0.29 -19.64 3.19
#